data_AF-A0A2E3G6N3-F1
#
_entry.id   AF-A0A2E3G6N3-F1
#
_cell.length_a   1.000
_cell.length_b   1.000
_cell.length_c   1.000
_cell.angle_alpha   90.00
_cell.angle_beta   90.00
_cell.angle_gamma   90.00
#
_symmetry.space_group_name_H-M   'P 1'
#
loop_
_entity.id
_entity.type
_entity.pdbx_description
1 polymer ?
#
loop_
_entity_poly.entity_id
_entity_poly.type
_entity_poly.pdbx_seq_one_letter_code
_entity_poly.pdbx_strand_id
1 'polypeptide(L)'
;MKTPLNTINDLLLSIDKIDRSRDKSLISLIAATGLYIDEVRHLSPEDINDDLSKLQTSGKRPRQLTISPFAKEHLHQWLLERPKSKHKALFISLTGNKSPLSQRGIDNILRKWSDSINLNFNYQKLRTLSHTTSHPDSLSKQEDPPISSSALEDSRHSISITRTLPILSLCLVLLYKVYKSLSK
;
A
#
# COMPACT_ATOMS: atom_id res chain seq x y z
N MET A 1 -12.59 25.41 -8.34
CA MET A 1 -12.52 24.99 -6.93
C MET A 1 -12.00 23.57 -6.90
N LYS A 2 -10.98 23.27 -6.09
CA LYS A 2 -10.43 21.90 -5.99
C LYS A 2 -11.37 21.00 -5.18
N THR A 3 -11.50 19.74 -5.58
CA THR A 3 -12.25 18.72 -4.82
C THR A 3 -11.59 18.52 -3.46
N PRO A 4 -12.32 18.49 -2.34
CA PRO A 4 -11.71 18.23 -1.03
C PRO A 4 -11.22 16.78 -0.95
N LEU A 5 -10.03 16.58 -0.35
CA LEU A 5 -9.55 15.26 0.04
C LEU A 5 -10.07 14.96 1.45
N ASN A 6 -11.06 14.07 1.57
CA ASN A 6 -11.67 13.68 2.84
C ASN A 6 -11.35 12.23 3.20
N THR A 7 -11.31 11.35 2.21
CA THR A 7 -11.12 9.91 2.39
C THR A 7 -9.95 9.37 1.56
N ILE A 8 -9.54 8.15 1.86
CA ILE A 8 -8.54 7.44 1.05
C ILE A 8 -9.10 7.06 -0.32
N ASN A 9 -10.40 6.81 -0.44
CA ASN A 9 -11.03 6.53 -1.72
C ASN A 9 -10.91 7.71 -2.69
N ASP A 10 -11.04 8.95 -2.20
CA ASP A 10 -10.83 10.16 -3.01
C ASP A 10 -9.41 10.19 -3.62
N LEU A 11 -8.41 9.75 -2.84
CA LEU A 11 -7.04 9.63 -3.29
C LEU A 11 -6.90 8.49 -4.31
N LEU A 12 -7.44 7.30 -4.02
CA LEU A 12 -7.35 6.14 -4.90
C LEU A 12 -7.95 6.41 -6.30
N LEU A 13 -9.09 7.12 -6.36
CA LEU A 13 -9.75 7.47 -7.64
C LEU A 13 -8.95 8.47 -8.50
N SER A 14 -7.96 9.15 -7.92
CA SER A 14 -7.24 10.24 -8.58
C SER A 14 -5.73 9.99 -8.71
N ILE A 15 -5.18 9.04 -7.95
CA ILE A 15 -3.74 8.76 -7.88
C ILE A 15 -3.17 8.24 -9.20
N ASP A 16 -3.99 7.61 -10.03
CA ASP A 16 -3.57 7.10 -11.33
C ASP A 16 -3.19 8.19 -12.33
N LYS A 17 -3.71 9.41 -12.13
CA LYS A 17 -3.37 10.60 -12.93
C LYS A 17 -1.96 11.14 -12.62
N ILE A 18 -1.25 10.55 -11.66
CA ILE A 18 0.11 10.92 -11.30
C ILE A 18 1.10 10.13 -12.16
N ASP A 19 1.69 10.78 -13.15
CA ASP A 19 2.55 10.10 -14.13
C ASP A 19 3.93 9.70 -13.59
N ARG A 20 4.36 10.26 -12.46
CA ARG A 20 5.70 10.00 -11.91
C ARG A 20 5.62 8.98 -10.79
N SER A 21 6.20 7.79 -11.00
CA SER A 21 6.29 6.70 -10.01
C SER A 21 6.81 7.17 -8.65
N ARG A 22 7.90 7.97 -8.64
CA ARG A 22 8.43 8.61 -7.43
C ARG A 22 7.37 9.39 -6.67
N ASP A 23 6.66 10.27 -7.36
CA ASP A 23 5.71 11.19 -6.75
C ASP A 23 4.45 10.44 -6.29
N LYS A 24 4.01 9.46 -7.09
CA LYS A 24 2.92 8.54 -6.78
C LYS A 24 3.22 7.76 -5.51
N SER A 25 4.39 7.12 -5.44
CA SER A 25 4.89 6.40 -4.28
C SER A 25 5.02 7.28 -3.04
N LEU A 26 5.57 8.49 -3.18
CA LEU A 26 5.73 9.45 -2.09
C LEU A 26 4.37 9.82 -1.47
N ILE A 27 3.40 10.17 -2.31
CA ILE A 27 2.05 10.54 -1.87
C ILE A 27 1.33 9.36 -1.22
N SER A 28 1.36 8.18 -1.86
CA SER A 28 0.72 6.98 -1.32
C SER A 28 1.32 6.53 -0.01
N LEU A 29 2.65 6.61 0.13
CA LEU A 29 3.34 6.19 1.36
C LEU A 29 2.99 7.11 2.53
N ILE A 30 2.99 8.44 2.31
CA ILE A 30 2.57 9.41 3.34
C ILE A 30 1.12 9.14 3.75
N ALA A 31 0.22 8.96 2.77
CA ALA A 31 -1.18 8.69 3.03
C ALA A 31 -1.43 7.37 3.79
N ALA A 32 -0.66 6.32 3.48
CA ALA A 32 -0.82 5.01 4.12
C ALA A 32 -0.24 4.96 5.54
N THR A 33 0.90 5.62 5.78
CA THR A 33 1.70 5.41 6.99
C THR A 33 1.67 6.58 7.98
N GLY A 34 1.31 7.77 7.51
CA GLY A 34 1.30 8.97 8.36
C GLY A 34 2.68 9.38 8.83
N LEU A 35 3.73 9.12 8.05
CA LEU A 35 5.10 9.52 8.37
C LEU A 35 5.24 11.04 8.58
N TYR A 36 6.15 11.44 9.47
CA TYR A 36 6.56 12.84 9.58
C TYR A 36 7.37 13.25 8.34
N ILE A 37 7.26 14.52 7.90
CA ILE A 37 7.98 14.99 6.70
C ILE A 37 9.50 14.79 6.83
N ASP A 38 10.05 14.97 8.04
CA ASP A 38 11.46 14.68 8.29
C ASP A 38 11.75 13.19 8.30
N GLU A 39 10.84 12.32 8.75
CA GLU A 39 11.02 10.87 8.64
C GLU A 39 11.07 10.45 7.15
N VAL A 40 10.15 10.97 6.32
CA VAL A 40 10.13 10.69 4.86
C VAL A 40 11.44 11.10 4.17
N ARG A 41 12.02 12.23 4.57
CA ARG A 41 13.27 12.74 3.98
C ARG A 41 14.49 11.89 4.30
N HIS A 42 14.52 11.27 5.47
CA HIS A 42 15.65 10.46 5.94
C HIS A 42 15.45 8.97 5.72
N LEU A 43 14.24 8.54 5.35
CA LEU A 43 13.92 7.15 5.04
C LEU A 43 14.82 6.63 3.91
N SER A 44 15.33 5.41 4.07
CA SER A 44 16.15 4.70 3.09
C SER A 44 15.46 3.39 2.65
N PRO A 45 15.84 2.81 1.51
CA PRO A 45 15.37 1.48 1.12
C PRO A 45 15.69 0.39 2.17
N GLU A 46 16.78 0.56 2.92
CA GLU A 46 17.23 -0.36 3.97
C GLU A 46 16.27 -0.37 5.19
N ASP A 47 15.45 0.67 5.36
CA ASP A 47 14.48 0.78 6.46
C ASP A 47 13.16 0.05 6.17
N ILE A 48 12.98 -0.48 4.96
CA ILE A 48 11.78 -1.18 4.51
C ILE A 48 12.09 -2.67 4.44
N ASN A 49 11.16 -3.51 4.89
CA ASN A 49 11.35 -4.96 4.77
C ASN A 49 11.24 -5.45 3.32
N ASP A 50 11.79 -6.63 3.04
CA ASP A 50 11.82 -7.21 1.68
C ASP A 50 10.41 -7.35 1.06
N ASP A 51 9.40 -7.65 1.88
CA ASP A 51 8.01 -7.79 1.43
C ASP A 51 7.26 -6.45 1.26
N LEU A 52 7.91 -5.30 1.50
CA LEU A 52 7.33 -3.96 1.41
C LEU A 52 6.04 -3.77 2.24
N SER A 53 5.90 -4.51 3.33
CA SER A 53 4.72 -4.49 4.21
C SER A 53 4.95 -3.71 5.50
N LYS A 54 6.21 -3.45 5.85
CA LYS A 54 6.62 -2.77 7.08
C LYS A 54 7.78 -1.82 6.78
N LEU A 55 7.79 -0.70 7.46
CA LEU A 55 8.94 0.20 7.50
C LEU A 55 9.30 0.53 8.94
N GLN A 56 10.57 0.75 9.19
CA GLN A 56 11.08 1.24 10.46
C GLN A 56 11.35 2.75 10.36
N THR A 57 10.81 3.55 11.29
CA THR A 57 11.15 4.97 11.33
C THR A 57 12.45 5.18 12.11
N SER A 58 13.34 6.00 11.55
CA SER A 58 14.55 6.47 12.23
C SER A 58 14.27 7.80 12.96
N GLY A 59 15.09 8.13 13.98
CA GLY A 59 15.06 9.44 14.66
C GLY A 59 14.62 9.37 16.13
N LYS A 60 13.95 10.43 16.61
CA LYS A 60 13.65 10.62 18.05
C LYS A 60 12.66 9.60 18.64
N ARG A 61 11.73 9.10 17.82
CA ARG A 61 10.67 8.17 18.23
C ARG A 61 10.56 7.03 17.21
N PRO A 62 11.53 6.10 17.21
CA PRO A 62 11.53 4.99 16.27
C PRO A 62 10.34 4.08 16.53
N ARG A 63 9.67 3.67 15.46
CA ARG A 63 8.53 2.75 15.49
C ARG A 63 8.44 2.01 14.17
N GLN A 64 7.86 0.82 14.21
CA GLN A 64 7.53 0.08 13.01
C GLN A 64 6.14 0.49 12.53
N LEU A 65 6.00 0.85 11.26
CA LEU A 65 4.73 1.19 10.62
C LEU A 65 4.40 0.14 9.56
N THR A 66 3.12 -0.22 9.47
CA THR A 66 2.60 -1.11 8.42
C THR A 66 2.34 -0.29 7.15
N ILE A 67 2.74 -0.82 6.00
CA ILE A 67 2.46 -0.25 4.68
C ILE A 67 1.20 -0.93 4.13
N SER A 68 0.19 -0.12 3.80
CA SER A 68 -1.05 -0.60 3.20
C SER A 68 -0.81 -1.15 1.78
N PRO A 69 -1.55 -2.18 1.31
CA PRO A 69 -1.38 -2.77 -0.01
C PRO A 69 -1.37 -1.77 -1.17
N PHE A 70 -2.23 -0.74 -1.13
CA PHE A 70 -2.29 0.27 -2.20
C PHE A 70 -1.00 1.10 -2.32
N ALA A 71 -0.31 1.35 -1.19
CA ALA A 71 0.94 2.09 -1.20
C ALA A 71 2.12 1.18 -1.55
N LYS A 72 2.03 -0.10 -1.19
CA LYS A 72 3.02 -1.13 -1.51
C LYS A 72 3.24 -1.24 -3.01
N GLU A 73 2.19 -1.27 -3.82
CA GLU A 73 2.31 -1.35 -5.28
C GLU A 73 3.10 -0.17 -5.85
N HIS A 74 2.73 1.06 -5.48
CA HIS A 74 3.42 2.26 -5.93
C HIS A 74 4.87 2.34 -5.44
N LEU A 75 5.13 1.91 -4.20
CA LEU A 75 6.47 1.82 -3.65
C LEU A 75 7.34 0.82 -4.41
N HIS A 76 6.79 -0.35 -4.72
CA HIS A 76 7.48 -1.35 -5.54
C HIS A 76 7.84 -0.78 -6.91
N GLN A 77 6.90 -0.13 -7.60
CA GLN A 77 7.18 0.49 -8.91
C GLN A 77 8.27 1.55 -8.81
N TRP A 78 8.24 2.40 -7.78
CA TRP A 78 9.31 3.36 -7.57
C TRP A 78 10.67 2.69 -7.34
N LEU A 79 10.75 1.62 -6.54
CA LEU A 79 12.00 0.92 -6.27
C LEU A 79 12.62 0.30 -7.54
N LEU A 80 11.79 -0.18 -8.47
CA LEU A 80 12.23 -0.70 -9.77
C LEU A 80 12.80 0.40 -10.68
N GLU A 81 12.13 1.55 -10.74
CA GLU A 81 12.51 2.66 -11.62
C GLU A 81 13.55 3.60 -11.01
N ARG A 82 13.76 3.51 -9.69
CA ARG A 82 14.61 4.43 -8.93
C ARG A 82 16.01 4.45 -9.53
N PRO A 83 16.50 5.60 -10.02
CA PRO A 83 17.81 5.67 -10.62
C PRO A 83 18.89 5.46 -9.57
N LYS A 84 20.01 4.83 -9.97
CA LYS A 84 21.20 4.73 -9.12
C LYS A 84 21.65 6.12 -8.68
N SER A 85 21.88 6.27 -7.37
CA SER A 85 22.33 7.49 -6.71
C SER A 85 23.36 7.14 -5.64
N LYS A 86 24.27 8.07 -5.34
CA LYS A 86 25.21 7.95 -4.21
C LYS A 86 24.51 8.12 -2.86
N HIS A 87 23.29 8.67 -2.87
CA HIS A 87 22.52 8.93 -1.67
C HIS A 87 21.62 7.75 -1.30
N LYS A 88 21.61 7.43 0.00
CA LYS A 88 20.79 6.36 0.58
C LYS A 88 19.31 6.70 0.71
N ALA A 89 18.92 7.97 0.63
CA ALA A 89 17.53 8.39 0.78
C ALA A 89 16.61 7.71 -0.25
N LEU A 90 15.45 7.23 0.19
CA LEU A 90 14.46 6.53 -0.62
C LEU A 90 13.96 7.44 -1.75
N PHE A 91 13.59 8.68 -1.41
CA PHE A 91 13.14 9.67 -2.37
C PHE A 91 14.23 10.69 -2.69
N ILE A 92 14.58 10.73 -3.96
CA ILE A 92 15.64 11.57 -4.52
C ILE A 92 15.10 12.50 -5.60
N SER A 93 15.83 13.57 -5.88
CA SER A 93 15.62 14.40 -7.06
C SER A 93 15.80 13.54 -8.33
N LEU A 94 14.96 13.77 -9.34
CA LEU A 94 15.11 13.14 -10.66
C LEU A 94 16.05 13.96 -11.57
N THR A 95 16.39 15.17 -11.17
CA THR A 95 17.27 16.09 -11.91
C THR A 95 18.56 16.34 -11.14
N GLY A 96 19.61 16.73 -11.86
CA GLY A 96 20.92 17.05 -11.28
C GLY A 96 21.55 15.84 -10.61
N ASN A 97 22.14 16.06 -9.43
CA ASN A 97 22.94 15.06 -8.70
C ASN A 97 22.11 13.99 -7.96
N LYS A 98 20.80 13.88 -8.22
CA LYS A 98 19.92 12.90 -7.57
C LYS A 98 20.00 12.96 -6.03
N SER A 99 20.07 14.18 -5.50
CA SER A 99 20.14 14.46 -4.07
C SER A 99 18.85 14.08 -3.35
N PRO A 100 18.88 13.84 -2.03
CA PRO A 100 17.67 13.62 -1.23
C PRO A 100 16.67 14.77 -1.39
N LEU A 101 15.37 14.47 -1.38
CA LEU A 101 14.36 15.52 -1.41
C LEU A 101 14.45 16.41 -0.18
N SER A 102 14.44 17.72 -0.40
CA SER A 102 14.24 18.70 0.67
C SER A 102 12.76 18.79 1.05
N GLN A 103 12.48 19.34 2.23
CA GLN A 103 11.10 19.62 2.66
C GLN A 103 10.34 20.43 1.62
N ARG A 104 10.95 21.52 1.13
CA ARG A 104 10.39 22.34 0.05
C ARG A 104 10.19 21.56 -1.25
N GLY A 105 11.07 20.63 -1.56
CA GLY A 105 10.93 19.74 -2.71
C GLY A 105 9.69 18.86 -2.61
N ILE A 106 9.44 18.28 -1.43
CA ILE A 106 8.22 17.51 -1.15
C ILE A 106 6.99 18.40 -1.28
N ASP A 107 6.97 19.57 -0.63
CA ASP A 107 5.84 20.51 -0.70
C ASP A 107 5.50 20.93 -2.14
N ASN A 108 6.53 21.16 -2.97
CA ASN A 108 6.36 21.49 -4.38
C ASN A 108 5.75 20.32 -5.17
N ILE A 109 6.17 19.08 -4.91
CA ILE A 109 5.59 17.88 -5.53
C ILE A 109 4.12 17.76 -5.15
N LEU A 110 3.80 17.89 -3.85
CA LEU A 110 2.43 17.80 -3.37
C LEU A 110 1.54 18.89 -3.98
N ARG A 111 2.02 20.14 -4.03
CA ARG A 111 1.30 21.25 -4.64
C ARG A 111 1.05 21.01 -6.13
N LYS A 112 2.09 20.62 -6.88
CA LYS A 112 2.00 20.31 -8.31
C LYS A 112 0.88 19.31 -8.58
N TRP A 113 0.87 18.18 -7.87
CA TRP A 113 -0.12 17.14 -8.11
C TRP A 113 -1.51 17.49 -7.58
N SER A 114 -1.59 18.20 -6.45
CA SER A 114 -2.84 18.80 -5.94
C SER A 114 -3.50 19.72 -6.96
N ASP A 115 -2.70 20.52 -7.69
CA ASP A 115 -3.17 21.34 -8.81
C ASP A 115 -3.56 20.47 -10.02
N SER A 116 -2.67 19.55 -10.42
CA SER A 116 -2.82 18.77 -11.66
C SER A 116 -4.02 17.82 -11.65
N ILE A 117 -4.31 17.16 -10.52
CA ILE A 117 -5.42 16.20 -10.39
C ILE A 117 -6.70 16.86 -9.86
N ASN A 118 -6.68 18.19 -9.64
CA ASN A 118 -7.76 18.98 -9.06
C ASN A 118 -8.26 18.49 -7.68
N LEU A 119 -7.35 17.97 -6.85
CA LEU A 119 -7.64 17.46 -5.52
C LEU A 119 -6.92 18.28 -4.45
N ASN A 120 -7.66 18.84 -3.49
CA ASN A 120 -7.15 19.71 -2.45
C ASN A 120 -6.49 18.91 -1.32
N PHE A 121 -5.24 18.52 -1.54
CA PHE A 121 -4.38 17.94 -0.51
C PHE A 121 -3.10 18.74 -0.29
N ASN A 122 -2.58 18.61 0.92
CA ASN A 122 -1.26 19.02 1.35
C ASN A 122 -0.68 17.91 2.24
N TYR A 123 0.56 18.09 2.71
CA TYR A 123 1.22 17.10 3.56
C TYR A 123 0.37 16.72 4.80
N GLN A 124 -0.18 17.71 5.51
CA GLN A 124 -0.95 17.46 6.73
C GLN A 124 -2.22 16.63 6.46
N LYS A 125 -2.95 16.95 5.37
CA LYS A 125 -4.15 16.21 4.98
C LYS A 125 -3.83 14.76 4.63
N LEU A 126 -2.76 14.52 3.85
CA LEU A 126 -2.32 13.16 3.52
C LEU A 126 -1.99 12.38 4.79
N ARG A 127 -1.26 12.99 5.73
CA ARG A 127 -0.94 12.35 6.99
C ARG A 127 -2.18 12.01 7.82
N THR A 128 -3.19 12.88 7.83
CA THR A 128 -4.44 12.62 8.55
C THR A 128 -5.19 11.40 8.00
N LEU A 129 -5.07 11.12 6.69
CA LEU A 129 -5.69 9.93 6.08
C LEU A 129 -5.21 8.63 6.73
N SER A 130 -3.95 8.51 7.12
CA SER A 130 -3.42 7.25 7.67
C SER A 130 -4.17 6.83 8.93
N HIS A 131 -4.52 7.80 9.78
CA HIS A 131 -5.27 7.58 11.01
C HIS A 131 -6.68 7.06 10.74
N THR A 132 -7.29 7.45 9.61
CA THR A 132 -8.61 6.93 9.20
C THR A 132 -8.57 5.48 8.72
N THR A 133 -7.47 5.07 8.07
CA THR A 133 -7.24 3.65 7.68
C THR A 133 -6.75 2.76 8.80
N SER A 134 -6.17 3.33 9.86
CA SER A 134 -5.60 2.55 10.97
C SER A 134 -6.66 1.92 11.87
N HIS A 135 -7.95 2.19 11.63
CA HIS A 135 -9.03 1.42 12.24
C HIS A 135 -9.20 0.12 11.44
N PRO A 136 -8.78 -1.04 11.96
CA PRO A 136 -8.88 -2.33 11.28
C PRO A 136 -10.33 -2.72 10.90
N ASP A 137 -11.33 -2.02 11.44
CA ASP A 137 -12.77 -2.26 11.25
C ASP A 137 -13.38 -1.65 9.98
N SER A 138 -12.70 -0.76 9.25
CA SER A 138 -13.32 -0.01 8.15
C SER A 138 -13.24 -0.67 6.77
N LEU A 139 -12.39 -1.69 6.60
CA LEU A 139 -12.25 -2.44 5.34
C LEU A 139 -12.97 -3.80 5.36
N SER A 140 -13.58 -4.19 6.48
CA SER A 140 -14.37 -5.42 6.65
C SER A 140 -15.88 -5.21 6.76
N LYS A 141 -16.36 -3.96 6.84
CA LYS A 141 -17.81 -3.63 6.87
C LYS A 141 -18.30 -3.10 5.52
N GLN A 142 -18.30 -3.97 4.53
CA GLN A 142 -19.26 -3.93 3.42
C GLN A 142 -20.01 -5.26 3.49
N GLU A 143 -20.90 -5.40 4.48
CA GLU A 143 -21.97 -6.40 4.46
C GLU A 143 -23.27 -5.69 4.04
N ASP A 144 -24.01 -6.37 3.18
CA ASP A 144 -25.11 -5.94 2.31
C ASP A 144 -26.30 -5.21 3.00
N PRO A 145 -27.15 -4.48 2.25
CA PRO A 145 -28.33 -3.80 2.81
C PRO A 145 -29.31 -4.77 3.49
N PRO A 146 -30.02 -4.34 4.55
CA PRO A 146 -30.86 -5.23 5.34
C PRO A 146 -32.13 -5.62 4.57
N ILE A 147 -32.24 -6.91 4.21
CA ILE A 147 -33.53 -7.51 3.87
C ILE A 147 -34.21 -7.91 5.19
N SER A 148 -35.37 -7.33 5.42
CA SER A 148 -36.28 -7.66 6.51
C SER A 148 -36.83 -9.09 6.38
N SER A 149 -36.66 -9.92 7.40
CA SER A 149 -37.73 -10.80 7.91
C SER A 149 -37.27 -11.57 9.14
N SER A 150 -38.01 -11.36 10.22
CA SER A 150 -38.18 -12.25 11.36
C SER A 150 -38.44 -13.71 10.96
N ALA A 151 -37.80 -14.67 11.63
CA ALA A 151 -38.43 -15.89 12.20
C ALA A 151 -37.39 -16.94 12.66
N LEU A 152 -37.55 -17.35 13.93
CA LEU A 152 -37.40 -18.70 14.49
C LEU A 152 -36.01 -19.39 14.54
N GLU A 153 -35.46 -19.34 15.75
CA GLU A 153 -34.90 -20.40 16.60
C GLU A 153 -34.24 -21.68 16.04
N ASP A 154 -33.12 -21.98 16.70
CA ASP A 154 -32.58 -23.28 17.10
C ASP A 154 -32.05 -24.26 16.05
N SER A 155 -30.72 -24.34 15.95
CA SER A 155 -29.98 -25.42 16.62
C SER A 155 -28.47 -25.33 16.35
N ARG A 156 -27.69 -25.42 17.43
CA ARG A 156 -26.23 -25.57 17.41
C ARG A 156 -25.88 -26.92 16.80
N HIS A 157 -24.93 -27.00 15.87
CA HIS A 157 -23.94 -28.08 15.78
C HIS A 157 -22.62 -27.50 15.27
N SER A 158 -21.60 -27.56 16.13
CA SER A 158 -20.21 -27.25 15.84
C SER A 158 -19.62 -28.27 14.86
N ILE A 159 -19.00 -27.83 13.76
CA ILE A 159 -18.12 -28.67 12.95
C ILE A 159 -16.81 -27.93 12.69
N SER A 160 -15.74 -28.48 13.25
CA SER A 160 -14.35 -28.08 13.09
C SER A 160 -13.87 -28.45 11.68
N ILE A 161 -13.42 -27.48 10.88
CA ILE A 161 -12.87 -27.74 9.54
C ILE A 161 -11.37 -27.99 9.67
N THR A 162 -11.03 -29.26 9.81
CA THR A 162 -9.67 -29.77 9.53
C THR A 162 -9.66 -30.40 8.14
N ARG A 163 -8.63 -30.02 7.35
CA ARG A 163 -8.07 -30.73 6.19
C ARG A 163 -8.98 -30.98 4.96
N THR A 164 -8.74 -30.21 3.90
CA THR A 164 -9.05 -30.63 2.52
C THR A 164 -7.87 -30.35 1.57
N LEU A 165 -6.84 -31.19 1.63
CA LEU A 165 -5.92 -31.38 0.50
C LEU A 165 -5.70 -32.88 0.25
N PRO A 166 -6.57 -33.56 -0.52
CA PRO A 166 -6.17 -34.80 -1.18
C PRO A 166 -6.29 -34.78 -2.72
N ILE A 167 -6.92 -33.76 -3.31
CA ILE A 167 -7.28 -33.81 -4.75
C ILE A 167 -6.07 -33.55 -5.67
N LEU A 168 -5.17 -32.63 -5.29
CA LEU A 168 -3.96 -32.31 -6.08
C LEU A 168 -2.93 -33.45 -6.08
N SER A 169 -2.81 -34.18 -4.96
CA SER A 169 -1.87 -35.30 -4.82
C SER A 169 -2.23 -36.48 -5.73
N LEU A 170 -3.53 -36.79 -5.83
CA LEU A 170 -4.02 -37.86 -6.69
C LEU A 170 -3.84 -37.53 -8.18
N CYS A 171 -3.96 -36.25 -8.54
CA CYS A 171 -3.78 -35.79 -9.92
C CYS A 171 -2.32 -35.97 -10.41
N LEU A 172 -1.34 -35.64 -9.56
CA LEU A 172 0.08 -35.82 -9.86
C LEU A 172 0.48 -37.29 -10.03
N VAL A 173 -0.07 -38.19 -9.20
CA VAL A 173 0.20 -39.63 -9.28
C VAL A 173 -0.37 -40.23 -10.57
N LEU A 174 -1.55 -39.79 -11.01
CA LEU A 174 -2.14 -40.26 -12.26
C LEU A 174 -1.35 -39.78 -13.49
N LEU A 175 -0.91 -38.51 -13.50
CA LEU A 175 -0.07 -37.98 -14.58
C LEU A 175 1.26 -38.73 -14.70
N TYR A 176 1.91 -39.03 -13.57
CA TYR A 176 3.16 -39.78 -13.56
C TYR A 176 2.99 -41.22 -14.10
N LYS A 177 1.88 -41.88 -13.74
CA LYS A 177 1.59 -43.25 -14.20
C LYS A 177 1.33 -43.32 -15.71
N VAL A 178 0.65 -42.32 -16.27
CA VAL A 178 0.44 -42.19 -17.72
C VAL A 178 1.76 -41.96 -18.45
N TYR A 179 2.59 -41.03 -17.97
CA TYR A 179 3.90 -40.76 -18.57
C TYR A 179 4.78 -42.02 -18.62
N LYS A 180 4.82 -42.79 -17.53
CA LYS A 180 5.61 -44.02 -17.46
C LYS A 180 5.11 -45.12 -18.40
N SER A 181 3.82 -45.13 -18.76
CA SER A 181 3.24 -46.11 -19.70
C SER A 181 3.54 -45.79 -21.16
N LEU A 182 3.79 -44.52 -21.50
CA LEU A 182 4.11 -44.07 -22.86
C LEU A 182 5.60 -44.16 -23.20
N SER A 183 6.46 -44.25 -22.18
CA SER A 183 7.92 -44.30 -22.35
C SER A 183 8.48 -45.74 -22.38
N LYS A 184 7.64 -46.74 -22.66
CA LYS A 184 8.01 -48.16 -22.74
C LYS A 184 7.71 -48.76 -24.10
#